data_AF-A0ABD7M9D2-F1
#
_entry.id   AF-A0ABD7M9D2-F1
#
_cell.length_a   1.000
_cell.length_b   1.000
_cell.length_c   1.000
_cell.angle_alpha   90.00
_cell.angle_beta   90.00
_cell.angle_gamma   90.00
#
_symmetry.space_group_name_H-M   'P 1'
#
loop_
_entity.id
_entity.type
_entity.pdbx_description
1 polymer ?
#
loop_
_entity_poly.entity_id
_entity_poly.type
_entity_poly.pdbx_seq_one_letter_code
_entity_poly.pdbx_strand_id
1 'polypeptide(L)'
;MVGAPFTGLLRSYVDGMAEKFGWRPNDYLENPRAFGKEDTSPAWRETWFDGTVIQDDPRHHDRQIAAKIQHLVAIEVTRAARLRDETLADVSKHTRMGADQFRRLMRGEGPMQVVDFATFRRVYHVDFGINPDPGLANIRETKF
;
A
#
# COMPACT_ATOMS: atom_id res chain seq x y z
N MET A 1 47.59 2.87 -6.07
CA MET A 1 46.66 2.08 -5.24
C MET A 1 45.25 2.33 -5.76
N VAL A 2 44.67 1.30 -6.39
CA VAL A 2 43.34 1.34 -7.00
C VAL A 2 42.33 0.93 -5.91
N GLY A 3 41.57 1.89 -5.38
CA GLY A 3 40.45 1.64 -4.49
C GLY A 3 39.15 1.98 -5.22
N ALA A 4 38.58 1.00 -5.91
CA ALA A 4 37.36 1.19 -6.69
C ALA A 4 36.12 1.40 -5.79
N PRO A 5 35.09 2.12 -6.29
CA PRO A 5 33.94 2.60 -5.54
C PRO A 5 32.86 1.51 -5.45
N PHE A 6 32.83 0.74 -4.36
CA PHE A 6 31.86 -0.36 -4.21
C PHE A 6 30.49 0.07 -3.67
N THR A 7 30.32 1.32 -3.25
CA THR A 7 29.08 1.82 -2.63
C THR A 7 28.05 2.36 -3.62
N GLY A 8 28.47 2.80 -4.82
CA GLY A 8 27.56 3.37 -5.82
C GLY A 8 26.74 2.33 -6.60
N LEU A 9 27.32 1.15 -6.84
CA LEU A 9 26.70 0.11 -7.68
C LEU A 9 25.52 -0.60 -6.99
N LEU A 10 25.61 -0.86 -5.68
CA LEU A 10 24.52 -1.45 -4.91
C LEU A 10 23.31 -0.51 -4.81
N ARG A 11 23.53 0.80 -4.69
CA ARG A 11 22.45 1.81 -4.63
C ARG A 11 21.68 1.86 -5.95
N SER A 12 22.38 1.90 -7.08
CA SER A 12 21.76 1.85 -8.41
C SER A 12 21.01 0.55 -8.70
N TYR A 13 21.40 -0.56 -8.07
CA TYR A 13 20.76 -1.85 -8.26
C TYR A 13 19.45 -1.99 -7.46
N VAL A 14 19.42 -1.44 -6.24
CA VAL A 14 18.21 -1.39 -5.40
C VAL A 14 17.21 -0.37 -5.94
N ASP A 15 17.68 0.82 -6.34
CA ASP A 15 16.84 1.85 -6.98
C ASP A 15 16.32 1.36 -8.35
N GLY A 16 17.17 0.75 -9.16
CA GLY A 16 16.80 0.22 -10.49
C GLY A 16 15.85 -0.99 -10.45
N MET A 17 15.83 -1.76 -9.36
CA MET A 17 14.88 -2.87 -9.16
C MET A 17 13.53 -2.37 -8.63
N ALA A 18 13.52 -1.40 -7.72
CA ALA A 18 12.29 -0.79 -7.18
C ALA A 18 11.51 0.02 -8.23
N GLU A 19 12.18 0.48 -9.28
CA GLU A 19 11.53 1.17 -10.42
C GLU A 19 10.96 0.22 -11.47
N LYS A 20 11.48 -1.01 -11.59
CA LYS A 20 11.01 -1.99 -12.59
C LYS A 20 9.88 -2.89 -12.09
N PHE A 21 9.75 -3.06 -10.77
CA PHE A 21 8.64 -3.79 -10.14
C PHE A 21 8.11 -2.96 -8.97
N GLY A 22 6.87 -2.47 -9.10
CA GLY A 22 6.22 -1.56 -8.14
C GLY A 22 6.50 -1.91 -6.67
N TRP A 23 6.92 -0.89 -5.92
CA TRP A 23 7.16 -0.87 -4.48
C TRP A 23 6.14 -1.69 -3.66
N ARG A 24 6.57 -2.24 -2.52
CA ARG A 24 5.69 -3.01 -1.63
C ARG A 24 5.24 -2.16 -0.45
N PRO A 25 3.92 -2.02 -0.23
CA PRO A 25 3.39 -1.36 0.96
C PRO A 25 3.94 -1.86 2.29
N ASN A 26 4.25 -3.15 2.39
CA ASN A 26 4.75 -3.72 3.64
C ASN A 26 6.20 -3.30 3.97
N ASP A 27 6.98 -2.80 3.00
CA ASP A 27 8.33 -2.28 3.24
C ASP A 27 8.31 -0.99 4.08
N TYR A 28 7.17 -0.31 4.18
CA TYR A 28 6.97 0.89 5.00
C TYR A 28 6.61 0.60 6.46
N LEU A 29 6.51 -0.69 6.84
CA LEU A 29 6.31 -1.11 8.21
C LEU A 29 7.64 -1.51 8.86
N GLU A 30 7.77 -1.28 10.15
CA GLU A 30 8.85 -1.88 10.93
C GLU A 30 8.69 -3.40 11.01
N ASN A 31 7.44 -3.85 11.18
CA ASN A 31 7.05 -5.26 11.13
C ASN A 31 6.10 -5.51 9.93
N PRO A 32 6.61 -6.01 8.79
CA PRO A 32 5.81 -6.30 7.61
C PRO A 32 4.64 -7.28 7.85
N ARG A 33 4.72 -8.15 8.87
CA ARG A 33 3.67 -9.13 9.19
C ARG A 33 2.41 -8.52 9.80
N ALA A 34 2.45 -7.25 10.20
CA ALA A 34 1.30 -6.51 10.70
C ALA A 34 0.37 -6.03 9.58
N PHE A 35 0.81 -6.10 8.31
CA PHE A 35 0.02 -5.56 7.20
C PHE A 35 -1.34 -6.26 7.06
N GLY A 36 -2.42 -5.48 6.94
CA GLY A 36 -3.78 -5.98 6.71
C GLY A 36 -4.39 -6.75 7.89
N LYS A 37 -3.80 -6.66 9.09
CA LYS A 37 -4.29 -7.34 10.28
C LYS A 37 -5.06 -6.39 11.20
N GLU A 38 -6.24 -6.81 11.62
CA GLU A 38 -7.11 -6.05 12.53
C GLU A 38 -6.58 -6.08 13.98
N ASP A 39 -5.92 -7.15 14.39
CA ASP A 39 -5.46 -7.40 15.77
C ASP A 39 -4.05 -6.86 16.07
N THR A 40 -3.38 -6.30 15.07
CA THR A 40 -1.97 -5.89 15.17
C THR A 40 -1.84 -4.43 14.76
N SER A 41 -1.57 -3.54 15.71
CA SER A 41 -1.27 -2.13 15.42
C SER A 41 0.01 -2.02 14.58
N PRO A 42 -0.04 -1.44 13.36
CA PRO A 42 1.14 -1.28 12.53
C PRO A 42 2.08 -0.19 13.08
N ALA A 43 3.36 -0.50 13.20
CA ALA A 43 4.42 0.50 13.37
C ALA A 43 4.95 0.91 11.99
N TRP A 44 4.77 2.17 11.62
CA TRP A 44 5.23 2.73 10.35
C TRP A 44 6.64 3.28 10.49
N ARG A 45 7.50 2.99 9.52
CA ARG A 45 8.87 3.52 9.51
C ARG A 45 8.86 5.04 9.37
N GLU A 46 9.72 5.73 10.10
CA GLU A 46 9.94 7.17 9.89
C GLU A 46 11.15 7.43 8.98
N THR A 47 12.07 6.46 8.95
CA THR A 47 13.33 6.54 8.21
C THR A 47 13.48 5.32 7.30
N TRP A 48 14.01 5.53 6.10
CA TRP A 48 14.35 4.47 5.16
C TRP A 48 15.65 3.75 5.55
N PHE A 49 15.96 2.64 4.88
CA PHE A 49 17.12 1.81 5.20
C PHE A 49 18.46 2.53 5.09
N ASP A 50 18.53 3.62 4.33
CA ASP A 50 19.74 4.43 4.14
C ASP A 50 19.83 5.64 5.10
N GLY A 51 18.92 5.75 6.07
CA GLY A 51 18.90 6.86 7.02
C GLY A 51 18.12 8.08 6.55
N THR A 52 17.53 8.05 5.35
CA THR A 52 16.69 9.14 4.83
C THR A 52 15.36 9.20 5.57
N VAL A 53 14.98 10.38 6.07
CA VAL A 53 13.64 10.61 6.66
C VAL A 53 12.60 10.54 5.55
N ILE A 54 11.60 9.67 5.71
CA ILE A 54 10.59 9.40 4.66
C ILE A 54 9.80 10.65 4.29
N GLN A 55 9.54 11.55 5.25
CA GLN A 55 8.82 12.79 5.00
C GLN A 55 9.61 13.79 4.14
N ASP A 56 10.94 13.71 4.15
CA ASP A 56 11.81 14.63 3.40
C ASP A 56 12.02 14.17 1.95
N ASP A 57 11.69 12.92 1.62
CA ASP A 57 11.61 12.40 0.25
C ASP A 57 10.13 12.31 -0.19
N PRO A 58 9.65 13.23 -1.06
CA PRO A 58 8.25 13.26 -1.48
C PRO A 58 7.74 11.93 -2.05
N ARG A 59 8.59 11.18 -2.76
CA ARG A 59 8.19 9.91 -3.39
C ARG A 59 7.98 8.83 -2.34
N HIS A 60 8.85 8.75 -1.34
CA HIS A 60 8.68 7.81 -0.23
C HIS A 60 7.53 8.24 0.69
N HIS A 61 7.34 9.54 0.90
CA HIS A 61 6.21 10.07 1.66
C HIS A 61 4.87 9.67 1.03
N ASP A 62 4.68 9.91 -0.27
CA ASP A 62 3.46 9.56 -1.00
C ASP A 62 3.20 8.05 -0.98
N ARG A 63 4.24 7.24 -1.18
CA ARG A 63 4.15 5.77 -1.12
C ARG A 63 3.81 5.29 0.28
N GLN A 64 4.31 5.94 1.33
CA GLN A 64 3.94 5.61 2.70
C GLN A 64 2.46 5.91 2.97
N ILE A 65 1.95 7.05 2.48
CA ILE A 65 0.52 7.38 2.58
C ILE A 65 -0.31 6.33 1.84
N ALA A 66 0.06 5.98 0.61
CA ALA A 66 -0.60 4.92 -0.15
C ALA A 66 -0.54 3.56 0.57
N ALA A 67 0.57 3.23 1.24
CA ALA A 67 0.70 2.02 2.04
C ALA A 67 -0.29 2.00 3.22
N LYS A 68 -0.43 3.12 3.93
CA LYS A 68 -1.40 3.30 5.03
C LYS A 68 -2.82 3.11 4.54
N ILE A 69 -3.18 3.69 3.40
CA ILE A 69 -4.51 3.52 2.80
C ILE A 69 -4.74 2.05 2.42
N GLN A 70 -3.79 1.42 1.71
CA GLN A 70 -3.91 0.02 1.32
C GLN A 70 -4.01 -0.93 2.53
N HIS A 71 -3.32 -0.63 3.62
CA HIS A 71 -3.43 -1.38 4.86
C HIS A 71 -4.86 -1.34 5.42
N LEU A 72 -5.49 -0.15 5.47
CA LEU A 72 -6.87 0.00 5.92
C LEU A 72 -7.86 -0.72 4.99
N VAL A 73 -7.65 -0.63 3.67
CA VAL A 73 -8.42 -1.39 2.67
C VAL A 73 -8.36 -2.88 2.95
N ALA A 74 -7.16 -3.40 3.22
CA ALA A 74 -6.98 -4.82 3.49
C ALA A 74 -7.71 -5.26 4.76
N ILE A 75 -7.74 -4.43 5.80
CA ILE A 75 -8.53 -4.68 7.02
C ILE A 75 -10.02 -4.72 6.69
N GLU A 76 -10.55 -3.68 6.04
CA GLU A 76 -11.99 -3.57 5.79
C GLU A 76 -12.51 -4.65 4.83
N VAL A 77 -11.74 -5.00 3.79
CA VAL A 77 -12.10 -6.12 2.90
C VAL A 77 -12.11 -7.44 3.66
N THR A 78 -11.14 -7.68 4.54
CA THR A 78 -11.11 -8.90 5.37
C THR A 78 -12.29 -8.94 6.34
N ARG A 79 -12.63 -7.80 6.96
CA ARG A 79 -13.80 -7.68 7.83
C ARG A 79 -15.10 -7.93 7.09
N ALA A 80 -15.27 -7.33 5.91
CA ALA A 80 -16.46 -7.49 5.08
C ALA A 80 -16.62 -8.93 4.57
N ALA A 81 -15.52 -9.59 4.18
CA ALA A 81 -15.53 -11.00 3.81
C ALA A 81 -15.98 -11.89 4.99
N ARG A 82 -15.45 -11.64 6.19
CA ARG A 82 -15.85 -12.36 7.43
C ARG A 82 -17.34 -12.18 7.72
N LEU A 83 -17.89 -10.98 7.56
CA LEU A 83 -19.32 -10.71 7.78
C LEU A 83 -20.24 -11.42 6.77
N ARG A 84 -19.71 -11.85 5.63
CA ARG A 84 -20.42 -12.58 4.58
C ARG A 84 -20.09 -14.07 4.56
N ASP A 85 -19.37 -14.58 5.55
CA ASP A 85 -18.85 -15.95 5.63
C ASP A 85 -18.06 -16.37 4.37
N GLU A 86 -17.37 -15.42 3.73
CA GLU A 86 -16.57 -15.64 2.53
C GLU A 86 -15.09 -15.83 2.87
N THR A 87 -14.42 -16.76 2.17
CA THR A 87 -12.96 -16.87 2.23
C THR A 87 -12.31 -15.83 1.32
N LEU A 88 -11.03 -15.53 1.53
CA LEU A 88 -10.26 -14.69 0.60
C LEU A 88 -10.23 -15.25 -0.84
N ALA A 89 -10.37 -16.57 -1.00
CA ALA A 89 -10.49 -17.19 -2.31
C ALA A 89 -11.83 -16.83 -2.97
N ASP A 90 -12.93 -16.78 -2.21
CA ASP A 90 -14.24 -16.35 -2.70
C ASP A 90 -14.23 -14.88 -3.07
N VAL A 91 -13.65 -14.03 -2.23
CA VAL A 91 -13.43 -12.61 -2.51
C VAL A 91 -12.76 -12.41 -3.87
N SER A 92 -11.70 -13.19 -4.13
CA SER A 92 -10.93 -13.05 -5.36
C SER A 92 -11.74 -13.32 -6.64
N LYS A 93 -12.82 -14.13 -6.58
CA LYS A 93 -13.70 -14.42 -7.71
C LYS A 93 -14.49 -13.19 -8.16
N HIS A 94 -14.69 -12.23 -7.26
CA HIS A 94 -15.34 -10.95 -7.58
C HIS A 94 -14.37 -9.90 -8.14
N THR A 95 -13.08 -10.24 -8.21
CA THR A 95 -12.02 -9.37 -8.73
C THR A 95 -11.49 -9.88 -10.06
N ARG A 96 -10.97 -8.97 -10.88
CA ARG A 96 -10.23 -9.30 -12.12
C ARG A 96 -8.82 -9.84 -11.87
N MET A 97 -8.36 -9.86 -10.61
CA MET A 97 -6.94 -9.98 -10.26
C MET A 97 -6.50 -11.45 -10.10
N GLY A 98 -7.45 -12.36 -9.88
CA GLY A 98 -7.17 -13.75 -9.51
C GLY A 98 -6.73 -13.89 -8.04
N ALA A 99 -6.84 -15.12 -7.52
CA ALA A 99 -6.64 -15.41 -6.10
C ALA A 99 -5.24 -15.08 -5.57
N ASP A 100 -4.21 -15.40 -6.36
CA ASP A 100 -2.81 -15.19 -5.93
C ASP A 100 -2.46 -13.71 -5.85
N GLN A 101 -2.81 -12.94 -6.89
CA GLN A 101 -2.55 -11.50 -6.90
C GLN A 101 -3.37 -10.80 -5.82
N PHE A 102 -4.63 -11.18 -5.63
CA PHE A 102 -5.45 -10.66 -4.53
C PHE A 102 -4.76 -10.91 -3.17
N ARG A 103 -4.35 -12.15 -2.89
CA ARG A 103 -3.65 -12.51 -1.66
C ARG A 103 -2.35 -11.72 -1.46
N ARG A 104 -1.60 -11.45 -2.53
CA ARG A 104 -0.39 -10.61 -2.48
C ARG A 104 -0.72 -9.17 -2.12
N LEU A 105 -1.72 -8.57 -2.75
CA LEU A 105 -2.15 -7.19 -2.48
C LEU A 105 -2.63 -7.01 -1.04
N MET A 106 -3.38 -7.99 -0.52
CA MET A 106 -3.85 -8.01 0.88
C MET A 106 -2.72 -8.14 1.90
N ARG A 107 -1.53 -8.57 1.47
CA ARG A 107 -0.30 -8.67 2.30
C ARG A 107 0.69 -7.54 2.05
N GLY A 108 0.34 -6.58 1.19
CA GLY A 108 1.22 -5.47 0.85
C GLY A 108 2.43 -5.90 0.00
N GLU A 109 2.37 -7.01 -0.73
CA GLU A 109 3.44 -7.52 -1.62
C GLU A 109 3.43 -6.86 -3.02
N GLY A 110 2.74 -5.73 -3.12
CA GLY A 110 2.61 -4.91 -4.32
C GLY A 110 1.57 -3.82 -4.11
N PRO A 111 1.62 -2.74 -4.91
CA PRO A 111 0.69 -1.63 -4.78
C PRO A 111 -0.65 -1.97 -5.43
N MET A 112 -1.75 -1.68 -4.73
CA MET A 112 -3.08 -1.73 -5.31
C MET A 112 -3.25 -0.62 -6.35
N GLN A 113 -3.93 -0.95 -7.45
CA GLN A 113 -4.34 0.01 -8.47
C GLN A 113 -5.67 0.64 -8.08
N VAL A 114 -5.97 1.86 -8.54
CA VAL A 114 -7.25 2.56 -8.26
C VAL A 114 -8.48 1.68 -8.57
N VAL A 115 -8.43 0.91 -9.66
CA VAL A 115 -9.50 -0.01 -10.06
C VAL A 115 -9.73 -1.18 -9.08
N ASP A 116 -8.73 -1.50 -8.25
CA ASP A 116 -8.82 -2.51 -7.21
C ASP A 116 -9.67 -1.97 -6.04
N PHE A 117 -9.46 -0.72 -5.64
CA PHE A 117 -10.31 -0.01 -4.68
C PHE A 117 -11.75 0.10 -5.17
N ALA A 118 -11.96 0.47 -6.44
CA ALA A 118 -13.29 0.54 -7.04
C ALA A 118 -13.99 -0.82 -7.03
N THR A 119 -13.25 -1.91 -7.20
CA THR A 119 -13.77 -3.27 -7.09
C THR A 119 -14.26 -3.57 -5.67
N PHE A 120 -13.47 -3.24 -4.64
CA PHE A 120 -13.88 -3.47 -3.25
C PHE A 120 -15.07 -2.61 -2.84
N ARG A 121 -15.13 -1.36 -3.31
CA ARG A 121 -16.31 -0.50 -3.15
C ARG A 121 -17.56 -1.12 -3.78
N ARG A 122 -17.46 -1.63 -5.02
CA ARG A 122 -18.59 -2.26 -5.71
C ARG A 122 -19.06 -3.57 -5.05
N VAL A 123 -18.14 -4.40 -4.56
CA VAL A 123 -18.44 -5.75 -4.07
C VAL A 123 -18.81 -5.78 -2.59
N TYR A 124 -18.12 -4.98 -1.77
CA TYR A 124 -18.24 -5.00 -0.30
C TYR A 124 -18.71 -3.67 0.28
N HIS A 125 -19.01 -2.68 -0.57
CA HIS A 125 -19.40 -1.35 -0.11
C HIS A 125 -18.38 -0.69 0.81
N VAL A 126 -17.11 -1.07 0.72
CA VAL A 126 -16.04 -0.42 1.49
C VAL A 126 -15.84 1.00 0.96
N ASP A 127 -16.18 1.98 1.78
CA ASP A 127 -16.01 3.40 1.50
C ASP A 127 -14.68 3.88 2.09
N PHE A 128 -13.83 4.44 1.23
CA PHE A 128 -12.64 5.18 1.65
C PHE A 128 -13.00 6.65 1.58
N GLY A 129 -13.40 7.21 2.73
CA GLY A 129 -13.69 8.64 2.82
C GLY A 129 -12.45 9.43 2.41
N ILE A 130 -12.57 10.27 1.39
CA ILE A 130 -11.64 11.38 1.21
C ILE A 130 -11.98 12.32 2.35
N ASN A 131 -11.14 12.41 3.38
CA ASN A 131 -11.29 13.47 4.36
C ASN A 131 -10.80 14.74 3.66
N PRO A 132 -11.70 15.64 3.22
CA PRO A 132 -11.23 16.84 2.57
C PRO A 132 -10.51 17.64 3.65
N ASP A 133 -9.23 17.94 3.42
CA ASP A 133 -8.58 18.98 4.20
C ASP A 133 -9.49 20.22 4.12
N PRO A 134 -9.94 20.80 5.24
CA PRO A 134 -10.78 22.00 5.21
C PRO A 134 -10.18 23.14 4.36
N GLY A 135 -8.85 23.19 4.23
CA GLY A 135 -8.14 24.12 3.35
C GLY A 135 -8.27 23.79 1.86
N LEU A 136 -8.42 22.52 1.49
CA LEU A 136 -8.62 22.04 0.11
C LEU A 136 -10.10 21.94 -0.27
N ALA A 137 -11.01 21.77 0.69
CA ALA A 137 -12.46 21.71 0.49
C ALA A 137 -13.03 22.97 -0.20
N ASN A 138 -12.35 24.11 -0.06
CA ASN A 138 -12.71 25.38 -0.69
C ASN A 138 -12.24 25.48 -2.16
N ILE A 139 -11.51 24.50 -2.67
CA ILE A 139 -10.98 24.49 -4.04
C ILE A 139 -11.88 23.58 -4.90
N ARG A 140 -13.07 24.09 -5.21
CA ARG A 140 -14.01 23.60 -6.24
C ARG A 140 -14.62 22.22 -5.99
N GLU A 141 -15.92 22.23 -5.71
CA GLU A 141 -16.85 21.14 -6.05
C GLU A 141 -16.64 20.72 -7.50
N THR A 142 -15.87 19.66 -7.71
CA THR A 142 -15.82 18.97 -8.99
C THR A 142 -16.91 17.91 -8.93
N LYS A 143 -18.06 18.22 -9.53
CA LYS A 143 -19.15 17.24 -9.72
C LYS A 143 -18.63 16.15 -10.66
N PHE A 144 -18.64 14.90 -10.18
CA PHE A 144 -18.51 13.71 -11.02
C PHE A 144 -19.88 13.30 -11.57
#